data_AF-A0ABD2XGX1-F1
#
_entry.id   AF-A0ABD2XGX1-F1
#
_cell.length_a   1.000
_cell.length_b   1.000
_cell.length_c   1.000
_cell.angle_alpha   90.00
_cell.angle_beta   90.00
_cell.angle_gamma   90.00
#
_symmetry.space_group_name_H-M   'P 1'
#
loop_
_entity.id
_entity.type
_entity.pdbx_description
1 polymer ?
#
loop_
_entity_poly.entity_id
_entity_poly.type
_entity_poly.pdbx_seq_one_letter_code
_entity_poly.pdbx_strand_id
1 'polypeptide(L)'
;MILLEINNRIIEEILSNKIKNALAGTKLESTDVMIADFDGVLFHISNLSKDKYKIRISALLKFYKQLQEHGADDLLKREYGSYLVEPEQGYSVTVMIDLENLPEDWEGLVKKIGLLKRHCFASIFEKYFDAQEKISENPEDENNIQTKAIIEYRDQEIIYVEAKSDRVTVVFSTIFKDVDDMVIGKMFLQELKEGRRASHTAPQVLFSHREPPLELQDVGPANNDCIGYITFVLFPRHTNQEARSNTIDLIHMFRHYLHYHIKCSKVYIHSRMRTKTTDFLKVLNRARSQPKVTEKKTITGRTFIRKE
;
A
#
# COMPACT_ATOMS: atom_id res chain seq x y z
N MET A 1 9.04 -7.26 8.00
CA MET A 1 7.85 -7.28 7.14
C MET A 1 8.27 -6.96 5.72
N ILE A 2 8.14 -7.91 4.80
CA ILE A 2 8.54 -7.75 3.39
C ILE A 2 7.35 -7.31 2.55
N LEU A 3 6.28 -8.11 2.51
CA LEU A 3 5.00 -7.68 1.93
C LEU A 3 4.26 -6.81 2.95
N LEU A 4 3.57 -5.79 2.44
CA LEU A 4 2.72 -4.94 3.26
C LEU A 4 1.42 -5.67 3.58
N GLU A 5 0.88 -5.41 4.76
CA GLU A 5 -0.44 -5.89 5.14
C GLU A 5 -1.52 -5.12 4.38
N ILE A 6 -2.59 -5.81 4.03
CA ILE A 6 -3.67 -5.31 3.17
C ILE A 6 -4.81 -4.74 4.03
N ASN A 7 -5.07 -5.39 5.17
CA ASN A 7 -6.08 -5.00 6.11
C ASN A 7 -5.64 -3.79 6.94
N ASN A 8 -6.60 -2.93 7.28
CA ASN A 8 -6.37 -1.83 8.20
C ASN A 8 -6.46 -2.32 9.65
N ARG A 9 -5.29 -2.49 10.29
CA ARG A 9 -5.19 -2.94 11.69
C ARG A 9 -5.97 -2.08 12.68
N ILE A 10 -6.00 -0.76 12.47
CA ILE A 10 -6.64 0.16 13.42
C ILE A 10 -8.15 -0.08 13.41
N ILE A 11 -8.74 -0.26 12.22
CA ILE A 11 -10.16 -0.63 12.08
C ILE A 11 -10.42 -1.97 12.78
N GLU A 12 -9.61 -2.99 12.50
CA GLU A 12 -9.79 -4.32 13.09
C GLU A 12 -9.69 -4.34 14.62
N GLU A 13 -8.70 -3.64 15.18
CA GLU A 13 -8.49 -3.55 16.63
C GLU A 13 -9.63 -2.79 17.32
N ILE A 14 -10.06 -1.65 16.75
CA ILE A 14 -11.17 -0.87 17.31
C ILE A 14 -12.46 -1.70 17.32
N LEU A 15 -12.80 -2.33 16.18
CA LEU A 15 -14.02 -3.12 16.08
C LEU A 15 -13.99 -4.36 16.97
N SER A 16 -12.86 -5.09 17.00
CA SER A 16 -12.70 -6.25 17.86
C SER A 16 -12.86 -5.89 19.34
N ASN A 17 -12.27 -4.77 19.77
CA ASN A 17 -12.40 -4.31 21.16
C ASN A 17 -13.84 -3.92 21.49
N LYS A 18 -14.54 -3.23 20.57
CA LYS A 18 -15.94 -2.81 20.79
C LYS A 18 -16.89 -4.00 20.84
N ILE A 19 -16.74 -4.98 19.94
CA ILE A 19 -17.55 -6.20 19.91
C ILE A 19 -17.32 -7.03 21.16
N LYS A 20 -16.06 -7.26 21.56
CA LYS A 20 -15.74 -8.00 22.80
C LYS A 20 -16.34 -7.34 24.04
N ASN A 21 -16.31 -6.01 24.13
CA ASN A 21 -16.92 -5.28 25.24
C ASN A 21 -18.44 -5.39 25.25
N ALA A 22 -19.08 -5.37 24.07
CA ALA A 22 -20.53 -5.56 23.93
C ALA A 22 -20.95 -6.97 24.39
N LEU A 23 -20.23 -8.01 23.92
CA LEU A 23 -20.48 -9.40 24.29
C LEU A 23 -20.24 -9.67 25.79
N ALA A 24 -19.28 -8.97 26.40
CA ALA A 24 -19.03 -9.04 27.83
C ALA A 24 -20.03 -8.26 28.70
N GLY A 25 -21.04 -7.59 28.10
CA GLY A 25 -22.00 -6.76 28.83
C GLY A 25 -21.38 -5.53 29.49
N THR A 26 -20.20 -5.11 29.05
CA THR A 26 -19.48 -3.96 29.60
C THR A 26 -20.10 -2.67 29.07
N LYS A 27 -20.05 -1.59 29.86
CA LYS A 27 -20.54 -0.27 29.43
C LYS A 27 -19.79 0.18 28.17
N LEU A 28 -20.54 0.38 27.08
CA LEU A 28 -19.97 0.86 25.82
C LEU A 28 -19.55 2.34 25.94
N GLU A 29 -18.36 2.61 25.42
CA GLU A 29 -17.83 3.96 25.27
C GLU A 29 -18.16 4.51 23.89
N SER A 30 -18.39 5.83 23.83
CA SER A 30 -18.56 6.52 22.54
C SER A 30 -17.28 6.40 21.72
N THR A 31 -17.43 6.29 20.40
CA THR A 31 -16.33 6.19 19.45
C THR A 31 -16.48 7.31 18.44
N ASP A 32 -15.40 8.03 18.22
CA ASP A 32 -15.25 9.06 17.20
C ASP A 32 -13.76 9.15 16.88
N VAL A 33 -13.35 8.50 15.79
CA VAL A 33 -11.95 8.33 15.42
C VAL A 33 -11.77 8.55 13.93
N MET A 34 -10.83 9.42 13.59
CA MET A 34 -10.36 9.64 12.22
C MET A 34 -9.04 8.92 12.00
N ILE A 35 -8.96 8.13 10.93
CA ILE A 35 -7.79 7.31 10.60
C ILE A 35 -7.41 7.58 9.14
N ALA A 36 -6.12 7.63 8.85
CA ALA A 36 -5.63 7.71 7.47
C ALA A 36 -5.08 6.35 7.03
N ASP A 37 -5.18 6.09 5.73
CA ASP A 37 -4.56 4.96 5.06
C ASP A 37 -3.77 5.46 3.84
N PHE A 38 -3.04 4.57 3.18
CA PHE A 38 -2.32 4.89 1.95
C PHE A 38 -3.28 5.42 0.87
N ASP A 39 -2.74 6.10 -0.15
CA ASP A 39 -3.51 6.75 -1.23
C ASP A 39 -4.35 7.96 -0.79
N GLY A 40 -4.13 8.45 0.44
CA GLY A 40 -4.90 9.58 0.96
C GLY A 40 -6.34 9.20 1.29
N VAL A 41 -6.59 7.90 1.53
CA VAL A 41 -7.87 7.41 2.03
C VAL A 41 -8.00 7.82 3.48
N LEU A 42 -9.18 8.32 3.85
CA LEU A 42 -9.54 8.65 5.22
C LEU A 42 -10.69 7.78 5.67
N PHE A 43 -10.57 7.21 6.86
CA PHE A 43 -11.64 6.49 7.54
C PHE A 43 -12.14 7.30 8.72
N HIS A 44 -13.44 7.22 8.94
CA HIS A 44 -14.12 7.79 10.10
C HIS A 44 -14.93 6.70 10.77
N ILE A 45 -14.59 6.39 12.02
CA ILE A 45 -15.30 5.43 12.85
C ILE A 45 -16.06 6.21 13.91
N SER A 46 -17.39 6.22 13.83
CA SER A 46 -18.25 7.00 14.71
C SER A 46 -19.51 6.23 15.12
N ASN A 47 -20.21 6.72 16.14
CA ASN A 47 -21.52 6.19 16.54
C ASN A 47 -22.66 6.91 15.82
N LEU A 48 -23.61 6.16 15.25
CA LEU A 48 -24.75 6.75 14.55
C LEU A 48 -25.66 7.48 15.53
N SER A 49 -25.89 8.79 15.35
CA SER A 49 -26.83 9.56 16.17
C SER A 49 -26.60 9.45 17.69
N LYS A 50 -25.34 9.23 18.12
CA LYS A 50 -24.91 8.98 19.51
C LYS A 50 -25.39 7.63 20.09
N ASP A 51 -25.94 6.74 19.27
CA ASP A 51 -26.23 5.36 19.66
C ASP A 51 -24.93 4.56 19.74
N LYS A 52 -24.59 4.09 20.94
CA LYS A 52 -23.34 3.39 21.21
C LYS A 52 -23.31 1.97 20.65
N TYR A 53 -24.48 1.40 20.37
CA TYR A 53 -24.60 0.06 19.80
C TYR A 53 -24.41 0.06 18.29
N LYS A 54 -24.61 1.20 17.63
CA LYS A 54 -24.45 1.32 16.18
C LYS A 54 -23.14 2.00 15.84
N ILE A 55 -22.22 1.22 15.29
CA ILE A 55 -20.92 1.70 14.84
C ILE A 55 -20.96 1.90 13.34
N ARG A 56 -20.60 3.11 12.92
CA ARG A 56 -20.48 3.52 11.53
C ARG A 56 -19.00 3.57 11.17
N ILE A 57 -18.64 3.00 10.02
CA ILE A 57 -17.31 3.06 9.42
C ILE A 57 -17.47 3.68 8.05
N SER A 58 -17.03 4.92 7.89
CA SER A 58 -17.10 5.66 6.65
C SER A 58 -15.71 5.77 6.02
N ALA A 59 -15.60 5.55 4.72
CA ALA A 59 -14.38 5.67 3.95
C ALA A 59 -14.52 6.80 2.92
N LEU A 60 -13.54 7.70 2.89
CA LEU A 60 -13.42 8.77 1.91
C LEU A 60 -12.27 8.44 0.96
N LEU A 61 -12.63 8.24 -0.31
CA LEU A 61 -11.70 8.06 -1.41
C LEU A 61 -11.97 9.16 -2.46
N LYS A 62 -10.97 9.99 -2.75
CA LYS A 62 -11.11 11.12 -3.70
C LYS A 62 -11.55 10.65 -5.11
N PHE A 63 -11.09 9.46 -5.50
CA PHE A 63 -11.32 8.85 -6.81
C PHE A 63 -12.48 7.86 -6.82
N TYR A 64 -13.32 7.80 -5.78
CA TYR A 64 -14.40 6.83 -5.69
C TYR A 64 -15.38 6.88 -6.87
N LYS A 65 -15.67 8.08 -7.39
CA LYS A 65 -16.56 8.25 -8.55
C LYS A 65 -16.05 7.51 -9.79
N GLN A 66 -14.74 7.52 -10.01
CA GLN A 66 -14.13 6.73 -11.09
C GLN A 66 -14.29 5.24 -10.82
N LEU A 67 -14.10 4.77 -9.57
CA LEU A 67 -14.35 3.36 -9.21
C LEU A 67 -15.81 2.95 -9.47
N GLN A 68 -16.75 3.86 -9.20
CA GLN A 68 -18.19 3.63 -9.37
C GLN A 68 -18.56 3.37 -10.83
N GLU A 69 -17.95 4.09 -11.77
CA GLU A 69 -18.09 3.84 -13.23
C GLU A 69 -17.62 2.43 -13.65
N HIS A 70 -16.79 1.79 -12.82
CA HIS A 70 -16.28 0.44 -13.01
C HIS A 70 -16.94 -0.61 -12.09
N GLY A 71 -18.09 -0.31 -11.49
CA GLY A 71 -18.90 -1.31 -10.76
C GLY A 71 -18.57 -1.47 -9.28
N ALA A 72 -17.95 -0.47 -8.64
CA ALA A 72 -17.64 -0.51 -7.21
C ALA A 72 -18.87 -0.75 -6.32
N ASP A 73 -20.00 -0.10 -6.62
CA ASP A 73 -21.20 -0.23 -5.79
C ASP A 73 -21.78 -1.65 -5.81
N ASP A 74 -21.73 -2.33 -6.96
CA ASP A 74 -22.27 -3.68 -7.10
C ASP A 74 -21.39 -4.69 -6.36
N LEU A 75 -20.07 -4.53 -6.42
CA LEU A 75 -19.14 -5.33 -5.63
C LEU A 75 -19.34 -5.08 -4.13
N LEU A 76 -19.45 -3.82 -3.70
CA LEU A 76 -19.65 -3.51 -2.28
C LEU A 76 -20.99 -4.01 -1.75
N LYS A 77 -22.05 -3.97 -2.55
CA LYS A 77 -23.34 -4.59 -2.21
C LYS A 77 -23.21 -6.11 -2.08
N ARG A 78 -22.48 -6.77 -2.99
CA ARG A 78 -22.20 -8.21 -2.92
C ARG A 78 -21.43 -8.57 -1.64
N GLU A 79 -20.44 -7.76 -1.27
CA GLU A 79 -19.57 -8.05 -0.12
C GLU A 79 -20.23 -7.70 1.23
N TYR A 80 -20.84 -6.52 1.34
CA TYR A 80 -21.33 -6.00 2.63
C TYR A 80 -22.84 -6.14 2.82
N GLY A 81 -23.62 -6.38 1.75
CA GLY A 81 -25.05 -6.66 1.84
C GLY A 81 -25.80 -5.68 2.73
N SER A 82 -26.42 -6.18 3.80
CA SER A 82 -27.19 -5.39 4.78
C SER A 82 -26.35 -4.44 5.64
N TYR A 83 -25.04 -4.63 5.72
CA TYR A 83 -24.14 -3.74 6.45
C TYR A 83 -23.84 -2.46 5.67
N LEU A 84 -24.03 -2.46 4.35
CA LEU A 84 -23.83 -1.26 3.52
C LEU A 84 -25.02 -0.32 3.69
N VAL A 85 -24.75 0.94 4.06
CA VAL A 85 -25.78 1.97 4.30
C VAL A 85 -25.48 3.21 3.49
N GLU A 86 -26.39 4.19 3.52
CA GLU A 86 -26.15 5.45 2.82
C GLU A 86 -24.85 6.13 3.30
N PRO A 87 -23.98 6.57 2.37
CA PRO A 87 -22.70 7.20 2.70
C PRO A 87 -22.85 8.41 3.61
N GLU A 88 -21.84 8.63 4.45
CA GLU A 88 -21.81 9.79 5.35
C GLU A 88 -21.62 11.05 4.53
N GLN A 89 -22.20 12.16 4.97
CA GLN A 89 -21.97 13.42 4.30
C GLN A 89 -20.46 13.71 4.23
N GLY A 90 -19.94 13.82 3.01
CA GLY A 90 -18.50 14.03 2.77
C GLY A 90 -17.65 12.76 2.66
N TYR A 91 -18.25 11.56 2.73
CA TYR A 91 -17.58 10.28 2.54
C TYR A 91 -18.14 9.54 1.34
N SER A 92 -17.38 8.54 0.87
CA SER A 92 -17.70 7.79 -0.34
C SER A 92 -18.52 6.53 -0.05
N VAL A 93 -18.14 5.79 0.98
CA VAL A 93 -18.76 4.52 1.36
C VAL A 93 -18.98 4.51 2.87
N THR A 94 -20.10 3.95 3.32
CA THR A 94 -20.32 3.70 4.75
C THR A 94 -20.79 2.28 4.98
N VAL A 95 -20.14 1.61 5.94
CA VAL A 95 -20.59 0.35 6.51
C VAL A 95 -21.08 0.60 7.94
N MET A 96 -22.21 0.03 8.30
CA MET A 96 -22.79 0.09 9.65
C MET A 96 -22.83 -1.31 10.27
N ILE A 97 -22.38 -1.39 11.52
CA ILE A 97 -22.48 -2.60 12.34
C ILE A 97 -23.40 -2.28 13.51
N ASP A 98 -24.35 -3.18 13.77
CA ASP A 98 -25.16 -3.17 14.98
C ASP A 98 -24.58 -4.19 15.97
N LEU A 99 -24.15 -3.72 17.14
CA LEU A 99 -23.59 -4.56 18.21
C LEU A 99 -24.65 -5.44 18.89
N GLU A 100 -25.94 -5.13 18.74
CA GLU A 100 -27.03 -5.98 19.26
C GLU A 100 -27.33 -7.17 18.34
N ASN A 101 -27.04 -7.04 17.04
CA ASN A 101 -27.32 -8.04 16.02
C ASN A 101 -26.06 -8.43 15.26
N LEU A 102 -25.15 -9.12 15.96
CA LEU A 102 -23.89 -9.60 15.40
C LEU A 102 -24.04 -11.01 14.83
N PRO A 103 -23.37 -11.33 13.70
CA PRO A 103 -23.29 -12.71 13.21
C PRO A 103 -22.46 -13.58 14.16
N GLU A 104 -22.64 -14.91 14.07
CA GLU A 104 -21.83 -15.87 14.82
C GLU A 104 -20.32 -15.70 14.54
N ASP A 105 -19.96 -15.52 13.26
CA ASP A 105 -18.58 -15.21 12.84
C ASP A 105 -18.33 -13.69 12.73
N TRP A 106 -18.36 -13.01 13.88
CA TRP A 106 -18.03 -11.58 13.94
C TRP A 106 -16.55 -11.30 13.63
N GLU A 107 -15.64 -12.26 13.88
CA GLU A 107 -14.21 -12.10 13.56
C GLU A 107 -13.97 -12.02 12.05
N GLY A 108 -14.65 -12.87 11.27
CA GLY A 108 -14.66 -12.81 9.82
C GLY A 108 -15.21 -11.49 9.29
N LEU A 109 -16.29 -10.97 9.89
CA LEU A 109 -16.84 -9.65 9.55
C LEU A 109 -15.83 -8.53 9.82
N VAL A 110 -15.15 -8.54 10.96
CA VAL A 110 -14.14 -7.52 11.31
C VAL A 110 -13.01 -7.51 10.28
N LYS A 111 -12.45 -8.69 9.92
CA LYS A 111 -11.43 -8.79 8.88
C LYS A 111 -11.94 -8.28 7.53
N LYS A 112 -13.18 -8.61 7.18
CA LYS A 112 -13.82 -8.14 5.95
C LYS A 112 -13.95 -6.62 5.91
N ILE A 113 -14.25 -5.97 7.03
CA ILE A 113 -14.33 -4.51 7.13
C ILE A 113 -12.94 -3.88 7.13
N GLY A 114 -11.93 -4.55 7.72
CA GLY A 114 -10.52 -4.16 7.60
C GLY A 114 -10.03 -4.08 6.14
N LEU A 115 -10.66 -4.81 5.23
CA LEU A 115 -10.38 -4.83 3.79
C LEU A 115 -11.23 -3.84 2.96
N LEU A 116 -11.93 -2.89 3.60
CA LEU A 116 -12.87 -1.98 2.90
C LEU A 116 -12.21 -1.21 1.74
N LYS A 117 -10.99 -0.69 1.95
CA LYS A 117 -10.22 -0.04 0.87
C LYS A 117 -9.96 -1.02 -0.28
N ARG A 118 -9.51 -2.24 0.03
CA ARG A 118 -9.21 -3.27 -0.95
C ARG A 118 -10.45 -3.63 -1.77
N HIS A 119 -11.61 -3.80 -1.13
CA HIS A 119 -12.86 -4.10 -1.85
C HIS A 119 -13.27 -2.97 -2.80
N CYS A 120 -13.08 -1.70 -2.42
CA CYS A 120 -13.33 -0.58 -3.34
C CYS A 120 -12.47 -0.70 -4.61
N PHE A 121 -11.17 -0.99 -4.46
CA PHE A 121 -10.24 -1.14 -5.59
C PHE A 121 -10.46 -2.42 -6.40
N ALA A 122 -10.93 -3.51 -5.76
CA ALA A 122 -11.11 -4.81 -6.41
C ALA A 122 -12.07 -4.75 -7.60
N SER A 123 -13.05 -3.83 -7.56
CA SER A 123 -14.08 -3.69 -8.60
C SER A 123 -13.53 -3.48 -10.00
N ILE A 124 -12.52 -2.62 -10.12
CA ILE A 124 -11.83 -2.37 -11.38
C ILE A 124 -11.20 -3.67 -11.86
N PHE A 125 -10.37 -4.30 -11.03
CA PHE A 125 -9.62 -5.48 -11.44
C PHE A 125 -10.53 -6.66 -11.80
N GLU A 126 -11.58 -6.92 -11.01
CA GLU A 126 -12.57 -7.95 -11.32
C GLU A 126 -13.26 -7.68 -12.68
N LYS A 127 -13.71 -6.45 -12.93
CA LYS A 127 -14.33 -6.06 -14.21
C LYS A 127 -13.43 -6.34 -15.42
N TYR A 128 -12.13 -6.02 -15.33
CA TYR A 128 -11.20 -6.25 -16.43
C TYR A 128 -10.71 -7.69 -16.54
N PHE A 129 -10.70 -8.45 -15.44
CA PHE A 129 -10.41 -9.88 -15.49
C PHE A 129 -11.57 -10.64 -16.15
N ASP A 130 -12.81 -10.32 -15.79
CA ASP A 130 -14.00 -10.89 -16.43
C ASP A 130 -14.11 -10.46 -17.90
N ALA A 131 -13.74 -9.23 -18.23
CA ALA A 131 -13.67 -8.77 -19.62
C ALA A 131 -12.65 -9.59 -20.43
N GLN A 132 -11.47 -9.87 -19.88
CA GLN A 132 -10.47 -10.69 -20.55
C GLN A 132 -10.95 -12.13 -20.77
N GLU A 133 -11.62 -12.72 -19.79
CA GLU A 133 -12.20 -14.07 -19.91
C GLU A 133 -13.23 -14.12 -21.03
N LYS A 134 -14.14 -13.15 -21.10
CA LYS A 134 -15.16 -13.05 -22.18
C LYS A 134 -14.54 -12.84 -23.57
N ILE A 135 -13.56 -11.95 -23.69
CA ILE A 135 -12.88 -11.68 -24.98
C ILE A 135 -12.07 -12.91 -25.42
N SER A 136 -11.51 -13.67 -24.48
CA SER A 136 -10.80 -14.91 -24.78
C SER A 136 -11.74 -16.00 -25.31
N GLU A 137 -12.99 -16.04 -24.87
CA GLU A 137 -14.01 -16.98 -25.37
C GLU A 137 -14.58 -16.53 -26.73
N ASN A 138 -14.87 -15.24 -26.87
CA ASN A 138 -15.42 -14.64 -28.09
C ASN A 138 -14.61 -13.40 -28.51
N PRO A 139 -13.63 -13.54 -29.42
CA PRO A 139 -12.80 -12.43 -29.87
C PRO A 139 -13.56 -11.28 -30.54
N GLU A 140 -14.77 -11.52 -31.05
CA GLU A 140 -15.62 -10.48 -31.66
C GLU A 140 -16.15 -9.45 -30.64
N ASP A 141 -16.16 -9.79 -29.35
CA ASP A 141 -16.64 -8.91 -28.27
C ASP A 141 -15.64 -7.82 -27.88
N GLU A 142 -14.39 -7.87 -28.37
CA GLU A 142 -13.34 -6.90 -28.03
C GLU A 142 -13.73 -5.45 -28.37
N ASN A 143 -14.51 -5.24 -29.45
CA ASN A 143 -14.97 -3.92 -29.86
C ASN A 143 -16.18 -3.40 -29.08
N ASN A 144 -16.90 -4.29 -28.38
CA ASN A 144 -18.15 -3.96 -27.68
C ASN A 144 -17.95 -3.79 -26.17
N ILE A 145 -16.86 -4.32 -25.61
CA ILE A 145 -16.58 -4.26 -24.17
C ILE A 145 -15.65 -3.07 -23.89
N GLN A 146 -15.93 -2.34 -22.82
CA GLN A 146 -14.99 -1.34 -22.30
C GLN A 146 -13.73 -2.06 -21.80
N THR A 147 -12.68 -2.06 -22.61
CA THR A 147 -11.42 -2.76 -22.31
C THR A 147 -10.43 -1.93 -21.51
N LYS A 148 -10.68 -0.63 -21.27
CA LYS A 148 -9.75 0.29 -20.61
C LYS A 148 -10.37 1.02 -19.41
N ALA A 149 -9.58 1.19 -18.34
CA ALA A 149 -9.87 2.05 -17.18
C ALA A 149 -8.69 2.94 -16.87
N ILE A 150 -8.99 4.15 -16.40
CA ILE A 150 -7.99 5.13 -15.95
C ILE A 150 -8.46 5.69 -14.63
N ILE A 151 -7.62 5.51 -13.60
CA ILE A 151 -7.95 5.83 -12.22
C ILE A 151 -6.87 6.72 -11.65
N GLU A 152 -7.24 7.95 -11.32
CA GLU A 152 -6.39 8.94 -10.65
C GLU A 152 -6.39 8.67 -9.13
N TYR A 153 -5.76 7.58 -8.73
CA TYR A 153 -5.76 7.13 -7.34
C TYR A 153 -4.98 8.06 -6.37
N ARG A 154 -4.07 8.89 -6.89
CA ARG A 154 -3.41 9.98 -6.14
C ARG A 154 -3.22 11.18 -7.05
N ASP A 155 -2.99 12.35 -6.45
CA ASP A 155 -2.66 13.57 -7.18
C ASP A 155 -1.44 13.31 -8.10
N GLN A 156 -1.64 13.44 -9.42
CA GLN A 156 -0.64 13.21 -10.48
C GLN A 156 -0.12 11.76 -10.63
N GLU A 157 -0.72 10.77 -9.97
CA GLU A 157 -0.42 9.34 -10.19
C GLU A 157 -1.67 8.64 -10.74
N ILE A 158 -1.50 7.81 -11.77
CA ILE A 158 -2.59 7.08 -12.42
C ILE A 158 -2.37 5.57 -12.41
N ILE A 159 -3.46 4.82 -12.32
CA ILE A 159 -3.52 3.39 -12.65
C ILE A 159 -4.31 3.27 -13.93
N TYR A 160 -3.70 2.65 -14.93
CA TYR A 160 -4.34 2.27 -16.18
C TYR A 160 -4.50 0.75 -16.21
N VAL A 161 -5.69 0.27 -16.52
CA VAL A 161 -5.97 -1.16 -16.66
C VAL A 161 -6.53 -1.40 -18.06
N GLU A 162 -5.96 -2.36 -18.77
CA GLU A 162 -6.42 -2.77 -20.10
C GLU A 162 -6.55 -4.28 -20.20
N ALA A 163 -7.74 -4.75 -20.57
CA ALA A 163 -7.97 -6.14 -20.92
C ALA A 163 -7.76 -6.35 -22.43
N LYS A 164 -6.92 -7.32 -22.79
CA LYS A 164 -6.74 -7.84 -24.15
C LYS A 164 -7.13 -9.31 -24.17
N SER A 165 -7.27 -9.93 -25.33
CA SER A 165 -7.69 -11.33 -25.46
C SER A 165 -6.84 -12.32 -24.67
N ASP A 166 -5.51 -12.13 -24.66
CA ASP A 166 -4.55 -13.07 -24.04
C ASP A 166 -4.00 -12.63 -22.68
N ARG A 167 -4.27 -11.39 -22.25
CA ARG A 167 -3.64 -10.78 -21.07
C ARG A 167 -4.40 -9.58 -20.54
N VAL A 168 -4.18 -9.27 -19.27
CA VAL A 168 -4.58 -8.00 -18.66
C VAL A 168 -3.32 -7.19 -18.33
N THR A 169 -3.26 -5.96 -18.81
CA THR A 169 -2.15 -5.05 -18.59
C THR A 169 -2.53 -4.03 -17.53
N VAL A 170 -1.72 -3.90 -16.48
CA VAL A 170 -1.90 -2.90 -15.41
C VAL A 170 -0.69 -1.99 -15.41
N VAL A 171 -0.87 -0.71 -15.71
CA VAL A 171 0.18 0.29 -15.74
C VAL A 171 0.02 1.24 -14.56
N PHE A 172 1.05 1.32 -13.72
CA PHE A 172 1.17 2.34 -12.69
C PHE A 172 2.03 3.48 -13.21
N SER A 173 1.48 4.69 -13.26
CA SER A 173 2.27 5.92 -13.33
C SER A 173 2.49 6.41 -11.90
N THR A 174 3.73 6.33 -11.43
CA THR A 174 4.10 6.78 -10.08
C THR A 174 5.14 7.89 -10.15
N ILE A 175 5.07 8.80 -9.19
CA ILE A 175 5.98 9.93 -9.07
C ILE A 175 7.02 9.64 -7.98
N PHE A 176 8.28 9.80 -8.34
CA PHE A 176 9.39 9.83 -7.39
C PHE A 176 9.65 11.28 -7.00
N LYS A 177 9.36 11.65 -5.75
CA LYS A 177 9.52 13.04 -5.28
C LYS A 177 10.99 13.49 -5.29
N ASP A 178 11.89 12.57 -4.95
CA ASP A 178 13.33 12.83 -4.88
C ASP A 178 14.07 12.11 -6.01
N VAL A 179 15.09 12.76 -6.57
CA VAL A 179 15.95 12.18 -7.61
C VAL A 179 16.65 10.91 -7.10
N ASP A 180 17.04 10.88 -5.82
CA ASP A 180 17.64 9.70 -5.20
C ASP A 180 16.67 8.52 -5.13
N ASP A 181 15.40 8.78 -4.82
CA ASP A 181 14.35 7.74 -4.78
C ASP A 181 14.08 7.19 -6.17
N MET A 182 14.18 8.01 -7.21
CA MET A 182 14.13 7.55 -8.59
C MET A 182 15.32 6.63 -8.93
N VAL A 183 16.54 6.97 -8.52
CA VAL A 183 17.73 6.12 -8.79
C VAL A 183 17.61 4.78 -8.07
N ILE A 184 17.25 4.79 -6.79
CA ILE A 184 17.02 3.57 -6.01
C ILE A 184 15.85 2.77 -6.61
N GLY A 185 14.76 3.43 -6.95
CA GLY A 185 13.58 2.82 -7.57
C GLY A 185 13.91 2.15 -8.91
N LYS A 186 14.73 2.77 -9.75
CA LYS A 186 15.22 2.17 -11.01
C LYS A 186 15.96 0.85 -10.76
N MET A 187 16.79 0.76 -9.71
CA MET A 187 17.46 -0.50 -9.35
C MET A 187 16.45 -1.58 -8.96
N PHE A 188 15.47 -1.26 -8.12
CA PHE A 188 14.39 -2.20 -7.77
C PHE A 188 13.60 -2.68 -8.98
N LEU A 189 13.25 -1.76 -9.89
CA LEU A 189 12.46 -2.06 -11.08
C LEU A 189 13.23 -2.87 -12.12
N GLN A 190 14.55 -2.67 -12.20
CA GLN A 190 15.43 -3.51 -13.03
C GLN A 190 15.43 -4.97 -12.52
N GLU A 191 15.56 -5.17 -11.20
CA GLU A 191 15.47 -6.52 -10.61
C GLU A 191 14.07 -7.15 -10.82
N LEU A 192 12.99 -6.37 -10.69
CA LEU A 192 11.63 -6.84 -10.95
C LEU A 192 11.42 -7.22 -12.42
N LYS A 193 11.98 -6.47 -13.37
CA LYS A 193 11.96 -6.78 -14.80
C LYS A 193 12.62 -8.13 -15.09
N GLU A 194 13.68 -8.46 -14.35
CA GLU A 194 14.39 -9.74 -14.43
C GLU A 194 13.81 -10.83 -13.50
N GLY A 195 12.74 -10.52 -12.76
CA GLY A 195 12.15 -11.39 -11.74
C GLY A 195 11.67 -12.76 -12.27
N ARG A 196 11.39 -12.86 -13.57
CA ARG A 196 11.06 -14.14 -14.22
C ARG A 196 12.22 -15.16 -14.24
N ARG A 197 13.45 -14.73 -13.90
CA ARG A 197 14.57 -15.64 -13.63
C ARG A 197 14.36 -16.46 -12.35
N ALA A 198 13.72 -15.88 -11.34
CA ALA A 198 13.44 -16.56 -10.08
C ALA A 198 12.13 -17.36 -10.15
N SER A 199 11.12 -16.85 -10.85
CA SER A 199 9.85 -17.55 -11.06
C SER A 199 9.37 -17.40 -12.50
N HIS A 200 9.50 -18.46 -13.29
CA HIS A 200 9.07 -18.47 -14.69
C HIS A 200 7.56 -18.25 -14.87
N THR A 201 6.76 -18.53 -13.84
CA THR A 201 5.30 -18.40 -13.89
C THR A 201 4.81 -17.02 -13.49
N ALA A 202 5.67 -16.14 -12.97
CA ALA A 202 5.30 -14.81 -12.50
C ALA A 202 4.86 -13.86 -13.64
N PRO A 203 4.08 -12.81 -13.34
CA PRO A 203 3.76 -11.74 -14.27
C PRO A 203 5.02 -11.13 -14.92
N GLN A 204 4.88 -10.70 -16.16
CA GLN A 204 5.94 -9.91 -16.80
C GLN A 204 5.86 -8.46 -16.33
N VAL A 205 6.99 -7.90 -15.93
CA VAL A 205 7.10 -6.50 -15.53
C VAL A 205 7.94 -5.76 -16.56
N LEU A 206 7.43 -4.61 -17.02
CA LEU A 206 8.16 -3.66 -17.85
C LEU A 206 8.26 -2.34 -17.08
N PHE A 207 9.35 -1.64 -17.31
CA PHE A 207 9.58 -0.33 -16.73
C PHE A 207 10.03 0.63 -17.84
N SER A 208 9.33 1.75 -17.95
CA SER A 208 9.70 2.88 -18.78
C SER A 208 9.92 4.10 -17.90
N HIS A 209 10.97 4.84 -18.20
CA HIS A 209 11.27 6.09 -17.51
C HIS A 209 10.89 7.26 -18.43
N ARG A 210 10.16 8.24 -17.89
CA ARG A 210 9.69 9.47 -18.56
C ARG A 210 8.65 9.25 -19.65
N GLU A 211 8.87 8.31 -20.55
CA GLU A 211 7.99 8.09 -21.69
C GLU A 211 6.85 7.14 -21.29
N PRO A 212 5.58 7.58 -21.39
CA PRO A 212 4.46 6.68 -21.23
C PRO A 212 4.51 5.58 -22.30
N PRO A 213 4.02 4.36 -21.98
CA PRO A 213 3.68 3.38 -23.01
C PRO A 213 2.78 4.00 -24.09
N LEU A 214 2.83 3.47 -25.31
CA LEU A 214 2.03 3.95 -26.44
C LEU A 214 0.55 4.08 -26.09
N GLU A 215 0.05 3.19 -25.23
CA GLU A 215 -1.31 3.13 -24.74
C GLU A 215 -1.72 4.34 -23.87
N LEU A 216 -0.74 5.08 -23.33
CA LEU A 216 -0.93 6.20 -22.39
C LEU A 216 -0.46 7.55 -22.93
N GLN A 217 -0.01 7.63 -24.19
CA GLN A 217 0.51 8.88 -24.77
C GLN A 217 -0.54 10.01 -24.82
N ASP A 218 -1.82 9.66 -24.98
CA ASP A 218 -2.91 10.64 -25.12
C ASP A 218 -3.62 10.99 -23.79
N VAL A 219 -3.32 10.28 -22.70
CA VAL A 219 -4.10 10.37 -21.44
C VAL A 219 -3.25 10.61 -20.20
N GLY A 220 -1.92 10.57 -20.32
CA GLY A 220 -1.01 10.74 -19.20
C GLY A 220 -0.89 12.21 -18.73
N PRO A 221 -0.62 12.45 -17.42
CA PRO A 221 -0.22 13.77 -16.95
C PRO A 221 1.05 14.23 -17.68
N ALA A 222 1.15 15.54 -17.93
CA ALA A 222 2.22 16.17 -18.70
C ALA A 222 3.62 15.63 -18.32
N ASN A 223 4.44 15.36 -19.34
CA ASN A 223 5.82 14.86 -19.23
C ASN A 223 6.57 15.53 -18.07
N ASN A 224 6.77 14.78 -16.98
CA ASN A 224 7.55 15.20 -15.84
C ASN A 224 8.71 14.21 -15.66
N ASP A 225 9.93 14.73 -15.52
CA ASP A 225 11.17 13.95 -15.40
C ASP A 225 11.16 12.98 -14.20
N CYS A 226 10.28 13.20 -13.24
CA CYS A 226 10.11 12.40 -12.02
C CYS A 226 9.07 11.27 -12.12
N ILE A 227 8.45 11.06 -13.29
CA ILE A 227 7.46 10.00 -13.51
C ILE A 227 8.15 8.71 -13.96
N GLY A 228 7.74 7.60 -13.35
CA GLY A 228 8.04 6.24 -13.81
C GLY A 228 6.78 5.47 -14.14
N TYR A 229 6.79 4.78 -15.27
CA TYR A 229 5.71 3.90 -15.70
C TYR A 229 6.11 2.44 -15.46
N ILE A 230 5.36 1.75 -14.60
CA ILE A 230 5.54 0.32 -14.32
C ILE A 230 4.36 -0.44 -14.91
N THR A 231 4.64 -1.34 -15.84
CA THR A 231 3.61 -2.15 -16.49
C THR A 231 3.71 -3.60 -16.02
N PHE A 232 2.62 -4.11 -15.47
CA PHE A 232 2.42 -5.52 -15.17
C PHE A 232 1.57 -6.16 -16.26
N VAL A 233 2.07 -7.25 -16.82
CA VAL A 233 1.32 -8.10 -17.75
C VAL A 233 0.88 -9.35 -17.01
N LEU A 234 -0.42 -9.42 -16.74
CA LEU A 234 -1.10 -10.53 -16.10
C LEU A 234 -1.66 -11.46 -17.19
N PHE A 235 -1.50 -12.76 -17.01
CA PHE A 235 -1.99 -13.79 -17.93
C PHE A 235 -3.18 -14.52 -17.28
N PRO A 236 -3.95 -15.34 -18.01
CA PRO A 236 -5.10 -16.08 -17.47
C PRO A 236 -4.82 -16.84 -16.16
N ARG A 237 -3.60 -17.36 -16.00
CA ARG A 237 -3.15 -18.02 -14.75
C ARG A 237 -3.13 -17.11 -13.51
N HIS A 238 -3.11 -15.79 -13.70
CA HIS A 238 -3.12 -14.77 -12.64
C HIS A 238 -4.52 -14.17 -12.44
N THR A 239 -5.36 -14.18 -13.47
CA THR A 239 -6.69 -13.53 -13.49
C THR A 239 -7.85 -14.52 -13.30
N ASN A 240 -7.59 -15.83 -13.30
CA ASN A 240 -8.61 -16.86 -13.05
C ASN A 240 -9.29 -16.72 -11.69
N GLN A 241 -10.44 -17.38 -11.53
CA GLN A 241 -11.28 -17.28 -10.32
C GLN A 241 -10.57 -17.66 -9.02
N GLU A 242 -9.61 -18.59 -9.08
CA GLU A 242 -8.87 -19.06 -7.90
C GLU A 242 -7.79 -18.07 -7.46
N ALA A 243 -7.05 -17.49 -8.41
CA ALA A 243 -5.90 -16.64 -8.16
C ALA A 243 -6.25 -15.15 -8.09
N ARG A 244 -7.37 -14.71 -8.66
CA ARG A 244 -7.72 -13.29 -8.81
C ARG A 244 -7.68 -12.52 -7.49
N SER A 245 -8.16 -13.11 -6.41
CA SER A 245 -8.18 -12.44 -5.10
C SER A 245 -6.77 -12.10 -4.62
N ASN A 246 -5.85 -13.06 -4.67
CA ASN A 246 -4.46 -12.87 -4.29
C ASN A 246 -3.71 -11.94 -5.27
N THR A 247 -4.02 -12.01 -6.57
CA THR A 247 -3.46 -11.09 -7.57
C THR A 247 -3.88 -9.64 -7.27
N ILE A 248 -5.15 -9.41 -6.97
CA ILE A 248 -5.69 -8.09 -6.58
C ILE A 248 -4.98 -7.59 -5.33
N ASP A 249 -4.83 -8.46 -4.32
CA ASP A 249 -4.16 -8.15 -3.05
C ASP A 249 -2.72 -7.66 -3.24
N LEU A 250 -1.97 -8.28 -4.13
CA LEU A 250 -0.59 -7.89 -4.41
C LEU A 250 -0.51 -6.65 -5.30
N ILE A 251 -1.32 -6.58 -6.36
CA ILE A 251 -1.21 -5.53 -7.38
C ILE A 251 -1.65 -4.17 -6.82
N HIS A 252 -2.72 -4.11 -6.04
CA HIS A 252 -3.20 -2.82 -5.49
C HIS A 252 -2.23 -2.24 -4.43
N MET A 253 -1.43 -3.09 -3.78
CA MET A 253 -0.41 -2.67 -2.80
C MET A 253 0.97 -2.40 -3.44
N PHE A 254 1.17 -2.70 -4.72
CA PHE A 254 2.48 -2.64 -5.37
C PHE A 254 3.16 -1.28 -5.21
N ARG A 255 2.44 -0.18 -5.45
CA ARG A 255 3.01 1.17 -5.32
C ARG A 255 3.48 1.44 -3.89
N HIS A 256 2.71 1.03 -2.89
CA HIS A 256 3.11 1.18 -1.47
C HIS A 256 4.31 0.32 -1.14
N TYR A 257 4.33 -0.91 -1.64
CA TYR A 257 5.45 -1.82 -1.51
C TYR A 257 6.74 -1.20 -2.07
N LEU A 258 6.70 -0.65 -3.29
CA LEU A 258 7.86 -0.03 -3.93
C LEU A 258 8.40 1.15 -3.10
N HIS A 259 7.53 2.12 -2.76
CA HIS A 259 7.94 3.30 -1.98
C HIS A 259 8.38 2.97 -0.55
N TYR A 260 7.77 1.96 0.06
CA TYR A 260 8.19 1.45 1.37
C TYR A 260 9.60 0.86 1.31
N HIS A 261 9.89 -0.01 0.33
CA HIS A 261 11.21 -0.63 0.21
C HIS A 261 12.31 0.34 -0.19
N ILE A 262 12.01 1.36 -1.00
CA ILE A 262 12.95 2.46 -1.27
C ILE A 262 13.36 3.14 0.05
N LYS A 263 12.39 3.48 0.92
CA LYS A 263 12.67 4.08 2.23
C LYS A 263 13.43 3.13 3.15
N CYS A 264 13.09 1.85 3.19
CA CYS A 264 13.82 0.84 3.96
C CYS A 264 15.28 0.72 3.49
N SER A 265 15.53 0.73 2.18
CA SER A 265 16.89 0.72 1.62
C SER A 265 17.70 1.95 2.05
N LYS A 266 17.09 3.16 2.05
CA LYS A 266 17.74 4.37 2.57
C LYS A 266 18.12 4.23 4.05
N VAL A 267 17.21 3.70 4.88
CA VAL A 267 17.47 3.44 6.31
C VAL A 267 18.63 2.45 6.50
N TYR A 268 18.68 1.40 5.67
CA TYR A 268 19.77 0.43 5.70
C TYR A 268 21.12 1.07 5.32
N ILE A 269 21.15 1.89 4.27
CA ILE A 269 22.35 2.65 3.87
C ILE A 269 22.80 3.58 5.02
N HIS A 270 21.89 4.29 5.67
CA HIS A 270 22.22 5.11 6.84
C HIS A 270 22.85 4.29 7.96
N SER A 271 22.35 3.07 8.22
CA SER A 271 22.96 2.17 9.22
C SER A 271 24.41 1.82 8.84
N ARG A 272 24.68 1.47 7.58
CA ARG A 272 26.02 1.18 7.08
C ARG A 272 26.95 2.39 7.16
N MET A 273 26.46 3.58 6.84
CA MET A 273 27.20 4.83 6.98
C MET A 273 27.59 5.11 8.43
N ARG A 274 26.68 4.91 9.39
CA ARG A 274 26.98 5.08 10.83
C ARG A 274 28.06 4.11 11.30
N THR A 275 27.97 2.84 10.90
CA THR A 275 29.00 1.85 11.22
C THR A 275 30.35 2.25 10.67
N LYS A 276 30.41 2.67 9.39
CA LYS A 276 31.68 3.07 8.77
C LYS A 276 32.27 4.34 9.38
N THR A 277 31.42 5.30 9.71
CA THR A 277 31.82 6.53 10.43
C THR A 277 32.40 6.19 11.80
N THR A 278 31.77 5.27 12.53
CA THR A 278 32.27 4.77 13.81
C THR A 278 33.67 4.15 13.66
N ASP A 279 33.90 3.39 12.59
CA ASP A 279 35.22 2.82 12.32
C ASP A 279 36.27 3.88 12.00
N PHE A 280 35.91 4.91 11.21
CA PHE A 280 36.81 6.04 10.95
C PHE A 280 37.14 6.82 12.22
N LEU A 281 36.17 7.05 13.10
CA LEU A 281 36.41 7.67 14.40
C LEU A 281 37.35 6.84 15.28
N LYS A 282 37.24 5.50 15.26
CA LYS A 282 38.19 4.61 15.96
C LYS A 282 39.61 4.75 15.41
N VAL A 283 39.78 4.90 14.10
CA VAL A 283 41.10 5.11 13.48
C VAL A 283 41.66 6.48 13.87
N LEU A 284 40.83 7.53 13.81
CA LEU A 284 41.21 8.89 14.20
C LEU A 284 41.61 8.96 15.68
N ASN A 285 40.84 8.33 16.56
CA ASN A 285 41.15 8.28 17.99
C ASN A 285 42.45 7.51 18.28
N ARG A 286 42.75 6.46 17.50
CA ARG A 286 44.03 5.74 17.58
C ARG A 286 45.22 6.59 17.13
N ALA A 287 45.01 7.54 16.22
CA ALA A 287 46.05 8.44 15.75
C ALA A 287 46.32 9.61 16.72
N ARG A 288 45.46 9.86 17.70
CA ARG A 288 45.72 10.87 18.74
C ARG A 288 46.88 10.40 19.61
N SER A 289 47.87 11.26 19.83
CA SER A 289 48.94 11.00 20.79
C SER A 289 48.30 10.76 22.16
N GLN A 290 48.53 9.59 22.75
CA GLN A 290 48.15 9.38 24.14
C GLN A 290 48.89 10.44 24.97
N PRO A 291 48.22 11.11 25.94
CA PRO A 291 48.94 11.95 26.88
C PRO A 291 49.99 11.07 27.52
N LYS A 292 51.27 11.39 27.31
CA LYS A 292 52.36 10.73 28.02
C LYS A 292 52.03 10.92 29.50
N VAL A 293 51.80 9.83 30.22
CA VAL A 293 51.87 9.85 31.68
C VAL A 293 53.35 10.05 31.98
N THR A 294 53.83 11.28 31.85
CA THR A 294 55.14 11.67 32.34
C THR A 294 55.03 11.60 33.85
N GLU A 295 55.65 10.58 34.46
CA GLU A 295 56.03 10.65 35.86
C GLU A 295 56.74 11.99 36.06
N LYS A 296 56.14 12.88 36.86
CA LYS A 296 56.79 14.14 37.23
C LYS A 296 57.98 13.79 38.11
N LYS A 297 59.16 13.74 37.51
CA LYS A 297 60.44 13.60 38.23
C LYS A 297 60.94 14.99 38.61
N THR A 298 61.48 15.12 39.82
CA THR A 298 62.18 16.34 40.24
C THR A 298 63.49 16.49 39.48
N ILE A 299 64.11 17.69 39.50
CA ILE A 299 65.41 17.97 38.87
C ILE A 299 66.52 16.96 39.26
N THR A 300 66.39 16.29 40.41
CA THR A 300 67.33 15.28 40.91
C THR A 300 66.94 13.83 40.55
N GLY A 301 65.94 13.62 39.70
CA GLY A 301 65.55 12.32 39.15
C GLY A 301 64.65 11.47 40.06
N ARG A 302 64.16 11.99 41.19
CA ARG A 302 63.25 11.26 42.10
C ARG A 302 61.78 11.45 41.68
N THR A 303 61.03 10.35 41.65
CA THR A 303 59.60 10.34 41.33
C THR A 303 58.78 10.91 42.50
N PHE A 304 57.89 11.87 42.22
CA PHE A 304 57.05 12.48 43.27
C PHE A 304 55.88 11.55 43.61
N ILE A 305 56.00 10.77 44.68
CA ILE A 305 54.91 9.94 45.22
C ILE A 305 54.17 10.79 46.26
N ARG A 306 52.94 11.20 45.94
CA ARG A 306 52.05 11.83 46.94
C ARG A 306 51.44 10.69 47.77
N LYS A 307 51.94 10.47 48.99
CA LYS A 307 51.26 9.59 49.95
C LYS A 307 49.99 10.31 50.43
N GLU A 308 48.86 9.62 50.36
CA GLU A 308 47.65 9.96 51.12
C GLU A 308 47.92 9.84 52.62
#